data_AF-A0ABD5DF18-F1
#
_entry.id   AF-A0ABD5DF18-F1
#
_cell.length_a   1.000
_cell.length_b   1.000
_cell.length_c   1.000
_cell.angle_alpha   90.00
_cell.angle_beta   90.00
_cell.angle_gamma   90.00
#
_symmetry.space_group_name_H-M   'P 1'
#
loop_
_entity.id
_entity.type
_entity.pdbx_description
1 polymer ?
#
loop_
_entity_poly.entity_id
_entity_poly.type
_entity_poly.pdbx_seq_one_letter_code
_entity_poly.pdbx_strand_id
1 'polypeptide(L)'
;PGGQKEAYELVAPILKQIAAVAEDGEPCVTYIGADGAGHYVKMVHNGIEYGDMQLIAEAYALLKGGLALSNEELAQTFTEWNEGELS
;
A
#
# COMPACT_ATOMS: atom_id res chain seq x y z
N PRO A 1 -4.30 8.95 11.51
CA PRO A 1 -4.22 10.42 11.73
C PRO A 1 -3.20 10.78 12.82
N GLY A 2 -2.59 11.96 12.77
CA GLY A 2 -1.74 12.49 13.85
C GLY A 2 -2.24 13.85 14.34
N GLY A 3 -1.84 14.24 15.55
CA GLY A 3 -2.24 15.51 16.18
C GLY A 3 -2.65 15.35 17.65
N GLN A 4 -3.47 16.27 18.17
CA GLN A 4 -4.04 16.12 19.51
C GLN A 4 -4.95 14.89 19.57
N LYS A 5 -4.82 14.11 20.65
CA LYS A 5 -5.59 12.87 20.80
C LYS A 5 -7.09 13.15 20.96
N GLU A 6 -7.44 14.21 21.68
CA GLU A 6 -8.82 14.64 21.91
C GLU A 6 -9.49 15.03 20.59
N ALA A 7 -8.75 15.69 19.69
CA ALA A 7 -9.25 16.04 18.37
C ALA A 7 -9.50 14.79 17.51
N TYR A 8 -8.61 13.79 17.57
CA TYR A 8 -8.83 12.51 16.90
C TYR A 8 -10.09 11.81 17.42
N GLU A 9 -10.29 11.76 18.74
CA GLU A 9 -11.45 11.09 19.35
C GLU A 9 -12.78 11.69 18.87
N LEU A 10 -12.85 13.00 18.66
CA LEU A 10 -14.03 13.69 18.12
C LEU A 10 -14.35 13.28 16.68
N VAL A 11 -13.34 13.08 15.84
CA VAL A 11 -13.52 12.75 14.40
C VAL A 11 -13.46 11.26 14.11
N ALA A 12 -12.96 10.44 15.04
CA ALA A 12 -12.77 9.00 14.88
C ALA A 12 -14.03 8.25 14.41
N PRO A 13 -15.27 8.55 14.88
CA PRO A 13 -16.46 7.85 14.41
C PRO A 13 -16.67 7.98 12.90
N ILE A 14 -16.44 9.18 12.34
CA ILE A 14 -16.57 9.43 10.90
C ILE A 14 -15.44 8.72 10.16
N LEU A 15 -14.20 8.90 10.62
CA LEU A 15 -13.03 8.33 9.95
C LEU A 15 -13.09 6.80 9.89
N LYS A 16 -13.58 6.14 10.94
CA LYS A 16 -13.76 4.68 10.97
C LYS A 16 -14.85 4.21 10.01
N GLN A 17 -15.94 4.97 9.83
CA GLN A 17 -17.03 4.59 8.93
C GLN A 17 -16.67 4.72 7.45
N ILE A 18 -15.78 5.65 7.09
CA ILE A 18 -15.40 5.91 5.70
C ILE A 18 -14.11 5.20 5.26
N ALA A 19 -13.35 4.66 6.21
CA ALA A 19 -12.13 3.91 5.90
C ALA A 19 -12.47 2.58 5.23
N ALA A 20 -11.55 2.07 4.40
CA ALA A 20 -11.59 0.68 3.98
C ALA A 20 -11.56 -0.25 5.22
N VAL A 21 -12.19 -1.41 5.13
CA VAL A 21 -12.22 -2.42 6.19
C VAL A 21 -11.38 -3.60 5.74
N ALA A 22 -10.39 -3.98 6.55
CA ALA A 22 -9.51 -5.11 6.28
C ALA A 22 -10.26 -6.45 6.48
N GLU A 23 -9.65 -7.56 6.06
CA GLU A 23 -10.26 -8.90 6.13
C GLU A 23 -10.60 -9.34 7.57
N ASP A 24 -9.85 -8.83 8.55
CA ASP A 24 -10.11 -9.06 9.98
C ASP A 24 -11.27 -8.22 10.53
N GLY A 25 -11.90 -7.38 9.70
CA GLY A 25 -13.01 -6.52 10.07
C GLY A 25 -12.59 -5.17 10.67
N GLU A 26 -11.30 -4.89 10.80
CA GLU A 26 -10.82 -3.62 11.36
C GLU A 26 -10.77 -2.52 10.28
N PRO A 27 -11.25 -1.30 10.58
CA PRO A 27 -11.13 -0.17 9.66
C PRO A 27 -9.66 0.27 9.55
N CYS A 28 -9.20 0.56 8.33
CA CYS A 28 -7.85 1.00 7.99
C CYS A 28 -7.54 2.44 8.43
N VAL A 29 -7.78 2.74 9.70
CA VAL A 29 -7.51 4.05 10.32
C VAL A 29 -7.19 3.87 11.80
N THR A 30 -6.10 4.51 12.24
CA THR A 30 -5.72 4.52 13.66
C THR A 30 -5.09 5.85 14.05
N TYR A 31 -5.11 6.16 15.35
CA TYR A 31 -4.33 7.28 15.88
C TYR A 31 -2.85 6.92 15.87
N ILE A 32 -2.08 7.64 15.07
CA ILE A 32 -0.66 7.36 14.83
C ILE A 32 0.21 7.97 15.93
N GLY A 33 -0.11 9.17 16.38
CA GLY A 33 0.67 9.88 17.40
C GLY A 33 0.48 11.39 17.36
N ALA A 34 1.28 12.09 18.16
CA ALA A 34 1.24 13.54 18.26
C ALA A 34 1.67 14.25 16.97
N ASP A 35 1.29 15.52 16.85
CA ASP A 35 1.77 16.45 15.83
C ASP A 35 1.69 15.91 14.39
N GLY A 36 2.82 15.89 13.68
CA GLY A 36 2.92 15.45 12.29
C GLY A 36 3.04 13.94 12.08
N ALA A 37 2.90 13.10 13.12
CA ALA A 37 3.16 11.66 13.02
C ALA A 37 2.36 10.97 11.90
N GLY A 38 1.08 11.36 11.71
CA GLY A 38 0.25 10.84 10.63
C GLY A 38 0.77 11.21 9.23
N HIS A 39 1.28 12.43 9.05
CA HIS A 39 1.90 12.83 7.78
C HIS A 39 3.22 12.11 7.55
N TYR A 40 4.00 11.87 8.60
CA TYR A 40 5.25 11.13 8.50
C TYR A 40 5.02 9.67 8.08
N VAL A 41 4.04 8.98 8.68
CA VAL A 41 3.67 7.62 8.24
C VAL A 41 3.22 7.62 6.77
N LYS A 42 2.46 8.63 6.32
CA LYS A 42 2.07 8.73 4.90
C LYS A 42 3.28 8.97 3.99
N MET A 43 4.23 9.80 4.41
CA MET A 43 5.47 10.04 3.68
C MET A 43 6.27 8.74 3.51
N VAL A 44 6.40 7.94 4.57
CA VAL A 44 7.07 6.64 4.50
C VAL A 44 6.30 5.64 3.64
N HIS A 45 4.97 5.59 3.72
CA HIS A 45 4.14 4.78 2.82
C HIS A 45 4.42 5.09 1.35
N ASN A 46 4.50 6.37 0.97
CA ASN A 46 4.89 6.72 -0.39
C ASN A 46 6.34 6.32 -0.72
N GLY A 47 7.26 6.37 0.25
CA GLY A 47 8.61 5.85 0.06
C GLY A 47 8.63 4.34 -0.23
N ILE A 48 7.82 3.56 0.48
CA ILE A 48 7.65 2.11 0.27
C ILE A 48 7.03 1.86 -1.11
N GLU A 49 5.96 2.58 -1.46
CA GLU A 49 5.26 2.49 -2.76
C GLU A 49 6.24 2.68 -3.93
N TYR A 50 7.14 3.68 -3.85
CA TYR A 50 8.15 3.90 -4.88
C TYR A 50 9.14 2.73 -5.00
N GLY A 51 9.51 2.12 -3.87
CA GLY A 51 10.35 0.92 -3.84
C GLY A 51 9.67 -0.27 -4.51
N ASP A 52 8.41 -0.53 -4.16
CA ASP A 52 7.63 -1.66 -4.69
C ASP A 52 7.44 -1.51 -6.21
N MET A 53 7.04 -0.33 -6.68
CA MET A 53 6.91 -0.05 -8.11
C MET A 53 8.22 -0.25 -8.87
N GLN A 54 9.35 0.18 -8.31
CA GLN A 54 10.66 0.02 -8.92
C GLN A 54 11.08 -1.45 -9.00
N LEU A 55 10.86 -2.23 -7.94
CA LEU A 55 11.16 -3.67 -7.92
C LEU A 55 10.32 -4.42 -8.97
N ILE A 56 9.03 -4.11 -9.08
CA ILE A 56 8.15 -4.69 -10.11
C ILE A 56 8.64 -4.29 -11.51
N ALA A 57 9.02 -3.03 -11.72
CA ALA A 57 9.54 -2.56 -13.01
C ALA A 57 10.86 -3.24 -13.41
N GLU A 58 11.75 -3.49 -12.44
CA GLU A 58 13.00 -4.23 -12.67
C GLU A 58 12.73 -5.69 -12.99
N ALA A 59 11.82 -6.35 -12.27
CA ALA A 59 11.40 -7.71 -12.58
C ALA A 59 10.83 -7.81 -14.01
N TYR A 60 9.96 -6.87 -14.39
CA TYR A 60 9.47 -6.74 -15.77
C TYR A 60 10.62 -6.59 -16.78
N ALA A 61 11.58 -5.70 -16.52
CA ALA A 61 12.69 -5.44 -17.43
C ALA A 61 13.60 -6.67 -17.61
N LEU A 62 13.85 -7.43 -16.52
CA LEU A 62 14.63 -8.67 -16.57
C LEU A 62 13.91 -9.77 -17.36
N LEU A 63 12.60 -9.94 -17.17
CA LEU A 63 11.82 -10.91 -17.93
C LEU A 63 11.71 -10.52 -19.41
N LYS A 64 11.48 -9.23 -19.71
CA LYS A 64 11.35 -8.71 -21.07
C LYS A 64 12.67 -8.75 -21.84
N GLY A 65 13.76 -8.27 -21.22
CA GLY A 65 15.06 -8.12 -21.88
C GLY A 65 15.95 -9.35 -21.76
N GLY A 66 15.87 -10.07 -20.63
CA GLY A 66 16.71 -11.23 -20.34
C GLY A 66 16.10 -12.55 -20.83
N LEU A 67 14.79 -12.74 -20.68
CA LEU A 67 14.08 -13.94 -21.14
C LEU A 67 13.26 -13.73 -22.42
N ALA A 68 13.26 -12.51 -22.97
CA ALA A 68 12.58 -12.16 -24.22
C ALA A 68 11.06 -12.44 -24.23
N LEU A 69 10.41 -12.42 -23.06
CA LEU A 69 8.96 -12.67 -22.98
C LEU A 69 8.15 -11.61 -23.74
N SER A 70 7.06 -12.03 -24.37
CA SER A 70 6.03 -11.14 -24.93
C SER A 70 5.27 -10.40 -23.82
N ASN A 71 4.50 -9.36 -24.19
CA ASN A 71 3.73 -8.62 -23.18
C ASN A 71 2.57 -9.47 -22.64
N GLU A 72 2.05 -10.37 -23.45
CA GLU A 72 1.01 -11.33 -23.08
C GLU A 72 1.54 -12.34 -22.05
N GLU A 73 2.74 -12.90 -22.26
CA GLU A 73 3.39 -13.81 -21.30
C GLU A 73 3.74 -13.09 -19.99
N LEU A 74 4.16 -11.82 -20.06
CA LEU A 74 4.41 -11.01 -18.86
C LEU A 74 3.13 -10.77 -18.07
N ALA A 75 2.04 -10.39 -18.76
CA ALA A 75 0.75 -10.19 -18.11
C ALA A 75 0.25 -11.48 -17.44
N GLN A 76 0.41 -12.63 -18.10
CA GLN A 76 0.09 -13.93 -17.51
C GLN A 76 0.97 -14.20 -16.28
N THR A 77 2.28 -13.98 -16.36
CA THR A 77 3.21 -14.19 -15.24
C THR A 77 2.83 -13.35 -14.02
N PHE A 78 2.57 -12.05 -14.21
CA PHE A 78 2.15 -11.17 -13.10
C PHE A 78 0.76 -11.55 -12.55
N THR A 79 -0.14 -12.04 -13.41
CA THR A 79 -1.46 -12.56 -12.96
C THR A 79 -1.27 -13.79 -12.07
N GLU A 80 -0.44 -14.76 -12.49
CA GLU A 80 -0.14 -15.96 -11.70
C GLU A 80 0.53 -15.61 -10.35
N TRP A 81 1.44 -14.64 -10.33
CA TRP A 81 2.06 -14.18 -9.08
C TRP A 81 1.07 -13.54 -8.10
N ASN A 82 0.06 -12.84 -8.62
CA ASN A 82 -1.00 -12.22 -7.82
C ASN A 82 -1.99 -13.24 -7.23
N GLU A 83 -1.89 -14.52 -7.58
CA GLU A 83 -2.63 -15.61 -6.94
C GLU A 83 -1.83 -16.28 -5.80
N GLY A 84 -0.58 -15.85 -5.59
CA GLY A 84 0.35 -16.40 -4.59
C GLY A 84 0.73 -15.41 -3.50
N GLU A 85 1.98 -15.47 -3.01
CA GLU A 85 2.47 -14.63 -1.90
C GLU A 85 2.55 -13.12 -2.23
N LEU A 86 2.39 -12.74 -3.49
CA LEU A 86 2.41 -11.35 -3.96
C LEU A 86 1.00 -10.77 -4.17
N SER A 87 -0.05 -11.46 -3.72
CA SER A 87 -1.46 -11.03 -3.80
C SER A 87 -1.81 -9.86 -2.89
#